data_AF-A0A948C7J3-F1
#
_entry.id   AF-A0A948C7J3-F1
#
_cell.length_a   1.000
_cell.length_b   1.000
_cell.length_c   1.000
_cell.angle_alpha   90.00
_cell.angle_beta   90.00
_cell.angle_gamma   90.00
#
_symmetry.space_group_name_H-M   'P 1'
#
loop_
_entity.id
_entity.type
_entity.pdbx_description
1 polymer ?
#
loop_
_entity_poly.entity_id
_entity_poly.type
_entity_poly.pdbx_seq_one_letter_code
_entity_poly.pdbx_strand_id
1 'polypeptide(L)'
;ELCRIVEVLIVNYPQAHGFYNVSSNPISKFDLLMLIKKKMNLDIEITPDEDFHCDRSLDSSKFRKEFGYTPPSWEKMIDELVIELKGRKQ
;
A
#
# COMPACT_ATOMS: atom_id res chain seq x y z
N GLU A 1 -6.58 -5.48 -2.49
CA GLU A 1 -6.93 -4.06 -2.74
C GLU A 1 -7.05 -3.68 -4.22
N LEU A 2 -5.99 -3.81 -5.04
CA LEU A 2 -6.03 -3.44 -6.46
C LEU A 2 -7.24 -4.03 -7.23
N CYS A 3 -7.55 -5.31 -7.03
CA CYS A 3 -8.74 -5.93 -7.66
C CYS A 3 -10.05 -5.24 -7.26
N ARG A 4 -10.20 -4.85 -5.98
CA ARG A 4 -11.37 -4.13 -5.47
C ARG A 4 -11.52 -2.76 -6.14
N ILE A 5 -10.40 -2.07 -6.34
CA ILE A 5 -10.38 -0.79 -7.07
C ILE A 5 -10.86 -0.99 -8.51
N VAL A 6 -10.29 -1.97 -9.21
CA VAL A 6 -10.66 -2.28 -10.60
C VAL A 6 -12.14 -2.65 -10.71
N GLU A 7 -12.65 -3.48 -9.81
CA GLU A 7 -14.08 -3.83 -9.75
C GLU A 7 -14.97 -2.60 -9.59
N VAL A 8 -14.66 -1.73 -8.63
CA VAL A 8 -15.41 -0.47 -8.41
C VAL A 8 -15.38 0.42 -9.64
N LEU A 9 -14.25 0.52 -10.33
CA LEU A 9 -14.14 1.31 -11.57
C LEU A 9 -15.01 0.74 -12.68
N ILE A 10 -14.96 -0.57 -12.92
CA ILE A 10 -15.74 -1.23 -13.98
C ILE A 10 -17.24 -1.10 -13.71
N VAL A 11 -17.67 -1.30 -12.46
CA VAL A 11 -19.09 -1.34 -12.11
C VAL A 11 -19.69 0.08 -12.02
N ASN A 12 -19.00 1.01 -11.36
CA ASN A 12 -19.58 2.30 -11.01
C ASN A 12 -19.14 3.44 -11.94
N TYR A 13 -18.03 3.27 -12.67
CA TYR A 13 -17.46 4.31 -13.51
C TYR A 13 -17.16 3.78 -14.94
N PRO A 14 -18.14 3.20 -15.66
CA PRO A 14 -17.90 2.53 -16.95
C PRO A 14 -17.41 3.46 -18.08
N GLN A 15 -17.53 4.78 -17.90
CA GLN A 15 -17.06 5.80 -18.85
C GLN A 15 -15.70 6.42 -18.45
N ALA A 16 -15.11 5.99 -17.32
CA ALA A 16 -13.82 6.49 -16.87
C ALA A 16 -12.73 6.12 -17.88
N HIS A 17 -11.91 7.11 -18.22
CA HIS A 17 -10.83 6.94 -19.19
C HIS A 17 -9.69 7.93 -18.89
N GLY A 18 -8.51 7.65 -19.43
CA GLY A 18 -7.32 8.47 -19.26
C GLY A 18 -6.35 7.93 -18.22
N PHE A 19 -5.37 8.75 -17.85
CA PHE A 19 -4.26 8.35 -16.99
C PHE A 19 -4.48 8.72 -15.53
N TYR A 20 -4.27 7.75 -14.64
CA TYR A 20 -4.38 7.88 -13.19
C TYR A 20 -3.32 7.04 -12.49
N ASN A 21 -2.70 7.62 -11.47
CA ASN A 21 -1.89 6.86 -10.51
C ASN A 21 -2.77 6.37 -9.37
N VAL A 22 -2.55 5.14 -8.94
CA VAL A 22 -3.14 4.57 -7.73
C VAL A 22 -2.02 4.34 -6.73
N SER A 23 -2.10 4.97 -5.56
CA SER A 23 -1.06 4.87 -4.54
C SER A 23 -1.61 5.08 -3.13
N SER A 24 -1.00 4.41 -2.16
CA SER A 24 -1.18 4.67 -0.73
C SER A 24 -0.45 5.95 -0.31
N ASN A 25 -0.58 6.36 0.95
CA ASN A 25 0.25 7.44 1.47
C ASN A 25 1.74 7.05 1.38
N PRO A 26 2.66 7.99 1.07
CA PRO A 26 4.09 7.68 1.04
C PRO A 26 4.59 7.10 2.37
N ILE A 27 5.53 6.17 2.29
CA ILE A 27 6.25 5.61 3.44
C ILE A 27 7.69 5.37 3.01
N SER A 28 8.66 5.62 3.90
CA SER A 28 10.05 5.27 3.62
C SER A 28 10.22 3.74 3.63
N LYS A 29 11.23 3.23 2.91
CA LYS A 29 11.57 1.80 2.96
C LYS A 29 11.90 1.36 4.40
N PHE A 30 12.62 2.20 5.14
CA PHE A 30 12.98 1.94 6.53
C PHE A 30 11.74 1.81 7.42
N ASP A 31 10.83 2.79 7.38
CA ASP A 31 9.61 2.76 8.19
C ASP A 31 8.70 1.58 7.85
N LEU A 32 8.59 1.24 6.56
CA LEU A 32 7.83 0.07 6.12
C LEU A 32 8.40 -1.23 6.67
N LEU A 33 9.72 -1.42 6.59
CA LEU A 33 10.39 -2.61 7.12
C LEU A 33 10.29 -2.69 8.65
N MET A 34 10.41 -1.56 9.35
CA MET A 34 10.22 -1.48 10.81
C MET A 34 8.78 -1.82 11.21
N LEU A 35 7.78 -1.34 10.47
CA LEU A 35 6.39 -1.68 10.68
C LEU A 35 6.15 -3.19 10.50
N ILE A 36 6.70 -3.78 9.43
CA ILE A 36 6.60 -5.22 9.17
C ILE A 36 7.26 -6.03 10.29
N LYS A 37 8.50 -5.69 10.67
CA LYS A 37 9.22 -6.33 11.80
C LYS A 37 8.36 -6.35 13.06
N LYS A 38 7.77 -5.20 13.41
CA LYS A 38 6.89 -5.05 14.58
C LYS A 38 5.65 -5.94 14.48
N LYS A 39 4.91 -5.87 13.37
CA LYS A 39 3.62 -6.58 13.20
C LYS A 39 3.78 -8.10 13.07
N MET A 40 4.92 -8.56 12.55
CA MET A 40 5.25 -9.97 12.39
C MET A 40 6.06 -10.55 13.57
N ASN A 41 6.46 -9.73 14.55
CA ASN A 41 7.30 -10.11 15.68
C ASN A 41 8.60 -10.82 15.24
N LEU A 42 9.31 -10.21 14.28
CA LEU A 42 10.56 -10.75 13.75
C LEU A 42 11.74 -10.31 14.61
N ASP A 43 12.55 -11.29 15.02
CA ASP A 43 13.81 -11.06 15.74
C ASP A 43 14.97 -10.85 14.76
N ILE A 44 14.98 -9.68 14.11
CA ILE A 44 16.00 -9.27 13.14
C ILE A 44 16.37 -7.81 13.35
N GLU A 45 17.64 -7.45 13.15
CA GLU A 45 18.08 -6.05 13.15
C GLU A 45 17.84 -5.41 11.79
N ILE A 46 17.37 -4.16 11.77
CA ILE A 46 17.21 -3.35 10.55
C ILE A 46 18.03 -2.09 10.78
N THR A 47 19.11 -1.93 10.03
CA THR A 47 19.96 -0.74 10.05
C THR A 47 19.58 0.19 8.91
N PRO A 48 19.53 1.52 9.15
CA PRO A 48 19.33 2.49 8.07
C PRO A 48 20.53 2.51 7.14
N ASP A 49 20.27 2.74 5.86
CA ASP A 49 21.26 2.90 4.79
C ASP A 49 20.93 4.19 4.05
N GLU A 50 21.87 5.13 4.09
CA GLU A 50 21.75 6.47 3.49
C GLU A 50 22.55 6.59 2.18
N ASP A 51 23.28 5.53 1.76
CA ASP A 51 24.14 5.57 0.57
C ASP A 51 23.32 5.59 -0.73
N PHE A 52 22.11 5.02 -0.71
CA PHE A 52 21.20 4.98 -1.86
C PHE A 52 19.82 5.55 -1.53
N HIS A 53 19.46 6.64 -2.21
CA HIS A 53 18.14 7.25 -2.12
C HIS A 53 17.46 7.30 -3.50
N CYS A 54 16.22 6.81 -3.58
CA CYS A 54 15.38 6.89 -4.77
C CYS A 54 13.91 7.01 -4.37
N ASP A 55 13.35 8.21 -4.49
CA ASP A 55 11.92 8.44 -4.27
C ASP A 55 11.12 7.98 -5.50
N ARG A 56 10.33 6.92 -5.31
CA ARG A 56 9.40 6.36 -6.30
C ARG A 56 7.95 6.50 -5.86
N SER A 57 7.67 7.45 -4.97
CA SER A 57 6.31 7.77 -4.59
C SER A 57 5.50 8.24 -5.79
N LEU A 58 4.22 7.91 -5.78
CA LEU A 58 3.27 8.29 -6.84
C LEU A 58 2.24 9.24 -6.25
N ASP A 59 1.94 10.30 -7.00
CA ASP A 59 0.82 11.20 -6.68
C ASP A 59 -0.49 10.64 -7.24
N SER A 60 -1.37 10.17 -6.34
CA SER A 60 -2.73 9.69 -6.67
C SER A 60 -3.83 10.72 -6.40
N SER A 61 -3.50 12.00 -6.17
CA SER A 61 -4.47 13.06 -5.86
C SER A 61 -5.60 13.15 -6.89
N LYS A 62 -5.25 13.02 -8.18
CA LYS A 62 -6.23 12.99 -9.28
C LYS A 62 -7.22 11.83 -9.13
N PHE A 63 -6.72 10.61 -8.89
CA PHE A 63 -7.54 9.41 -8.72
C PHE A 63 -8.45 9.50 -7.49
N ARG A 64 -7.91 9.94 -6.35
CA ARG A 64 -8.66 10.09 -5.10
C ARG A 64 -9.79 11.11 -5.23
N LYS A 65 -9.51 12.25 -5.86
CA LYS A 65 -10.49 13.31 -6.09
C LYS A 65 -11.63 12.86 -7.02
N GLU A 66 -11.28 12.16 -8.10
CA GLU A 66 -12.26 11.79 -9.13
C GLU A 66 -13.14 10.61 -8.73
N PHE A 67 -12.56 9.58 -8.12
CA PHE A 67 -13.28 8.33 -7.79
C PHE A 67 -13.66 8.21 -6.31
N GLY A 68 -13.37 9.23 -5.50
CA GLY A 68 -13.65 9.21 -4.05
C GLY A 68 -12.88 8.14 -3.28
N TYR A 69 -11.76 7.67 -3.83
CA TYR A 69 -10.98 6.58 -3.25
C TYR A 69 -10.08 7.07 -2.11
N THR A 70 -10.10 6.36 -0.99
CA THR A 70 -9.16 6.54 0.11
C THR A 70 -8.45 5.21 0.37
N PRO A 71 -7.12 5.12 0.17
CA PRO A 71 -6.39 3.89 0.43
C PRO A 71 -6.36 3.57 1.93
N PRO A 72 -6.32 2.27 2.29
CA PRO A 72 -6.08 1.85 3.66
C PRO A 72 -4.70 2.36 4.14
N SER A 73 -4.56 2.53 5.46
CA SER A 73 -3.25 2.86 6.04
C SER A 73 -2.28 1.69 5.90
N TRP A 74 -0.98 1.97 6.00
CA TRP A 74 0.05 0.93 5.99
C TRP A 74 -0.14 -0.08 7.11
N GLU A 75 -0.50 0.36 8.30
CA GLU A 75 -0.78 -0.50 9.45
C GLU A 75 -1.88 -1.51 9.11
N LYS A 76 -3.00 -1.05 8.52
CA LYS A 76 -4.11 -1.92 8.15
C LYS A 76 -3.71 -2.92 7.07
N MET A 77 -3.00 -2.48 6.03
CA MET A 77 -2.53 -3.37 4.96
C MET A 77 -1.58 -4.45 5.49
N ILE A 78 -0.66 -4.08 6.39
CA ILE A 78 0.26 -5.05 7.01
C ILE A 78 -0.50 -5.98 7.97
N ASP A 79 -1.50 -5.50 8.72
CA ASP A 79 -2.33 -6.35 9.56
C ASP A 79 -3.08 -7.42 8.74
N GLU A 80 -3.69 -7.03 7.62
CA GLU A 80 -4.35 -7.96 6.68
C GLU A 80 -3.36 -9.00 6.13
N LEU A 81 -2.17 -8.56 5.72
CA LEU A 81 -1.09 -9.45 5.26
C LEU A 81 -0.68 -10.45 6.35
N VAL A 82 -0.52 -10.02 7.61
CA VAL A 82 -0.14 -10.89 8.73
C VAL A 82 -1.19 -11.95 8.99
N ILE A 83 -2.47 -11.59 8.94
CA ILE A 83 -3.59 -12.52 9.11
C ILE A 83 -3.54 -13.58 8.01
N GLU A 84 -3.37 -13.18 6.75
CA GLU A 84 -3.30 -14.09 5.61
C GLU A 84 -2.11 -15.06 5.73
N LEU A 85 -0.92 -14.56 6.09
CA LEU A 85 0.27 -15.37 6.26
C LEU A 85 0.14 -16.40 7.39
N LYS A 86 -0.58 -16.07 8.48
CA LYS A 86 -0.88 -17.03 9.56
C LYS A 86 -1.85 -18.11 9.11
N GLY A 87 -2.87 -17.75 8.32
CA GLY A 87 -3.84 -18.69 7.78
C GLY A 87 -3.23 -19.69 6.79
N ARG A 88 -2.19 -19.30 6.03
CA ARG A 88 -1.47 -20.20 5.10
C ARG A 88 -0.53 -21.20 5.79
N LYS A 89 -0.22 -20.99 7.08
CA LYS A 89 0.67 -21.88 7.86
C LYS A 89 -0.08 -22.97 8.64
N GLN A 90 -1.41 -22.97 8.59
CA GLN A 90 -2.29 -24.03 9.09
C GLN A 90 -2.67 -24.96 7.93
#